data_AF-A0A2M8DWH2-F1
#
_entry.id   AF-A0A2M8DWH2-F1
#
_cell.length_a   1.000
_cell.length_b   1.000
_cell.length_c   1.000
_cell.angle_alpha   90.00
_cell.angle_beta   90.00
_cell.angle_gamma   90.00
#
_symmetry.space_group_name_H-M   'P 1'
#
loop_
_entity.id
_entity.type
_entity.pdbx_description
1 polymer ?
#
loop_
_entity_poly.entity_id
_entity_poly.type
_entity_poly.pdbx_seq_one_letter_code
_entity_poly.pdbx_strand_id
1 'polypeptide(L)' 'IGELEVLPTSYLYSPTGEQVAQQAGEVTRASIESYIKTIQVQ' A
#
# COMPACT_ATOMS: atom_id res chain seq x y z
N ILE A 1 -11.45 10.36 -8.08
CA ILE A 1 -10.09 10.11 -7.59
C ILE A 1 -9.78 11.27 -6.65
N GLY A 2 -9.62 10.99 -5.36
CA GLY A 2 -9.49 12.02 -4.32
C GLY A 2 -8.24 12.89 -4.50
N GLU A 3 -8.20 13.99 -3.77
CA GLU A 3 -7.05 14.91 -3.78
C GLU A 3 -5.83 14.21 -3.16
N LEU A 4 -4.70 14.24 -3.87
CA LEU A 4 -3.45 13.65 -3.40
C LEU A 4 -2.76 14.65 -2.47
N GLU A 5 -2.69 14.34 -1.17
CA GLU A 5 -2.05 15.22 -0.18
C GLU A 5 -0.52 15.28 -0.33
N VAL A 6 0.11 14.22 -0.87
CA VAL A 6 1.57 14.08 -0.98
C VAL A 6 1.97 13.17 -2.14
N LEU A 7 3.16 13.42 -2.73
CA LEU A 7 3.73 12.60 -3.80
C LEU A 7 5.16 12.13 -3.44
N PRO A 8 5.56 10.90 -3.81
CA PRO A 8 4.72 9.87 -4.42
C PRO A 8 3.67 9.31 -3.44
N THR A 9 2.53 8.84 -3.98
CA THR A 9 1.53 8.08 -3.22
C THR A 9 1.26 6.77 -3.95
N SER A 10 1.30 5.67 -3.21
CA SER A 10 1.05 4.32 -3.72
C SER A 10 -0.24 3.74 -3.14
N TYR A 11 -0.94 2.95 -3.94
CA TYR A 11 -2.18 2.28 -3.58
C TYR A 11 -2.03 0.78 -3.77
N LEU A 12 -2.57 0.00 -2.85
CA LEU A 12 -2.67 -1.45 -2.98
C LEU A 12 -4.12 -1.84 -3.19
N TYR A 13 -4.36 -2.66 -4.21
CA TYR A 13 -5.67 -3.19 -4.54
C TYR A 13 -5.68 -4.72 -4.38
N SER A 14 -6.81 -5.26 -3.94
CA SER A 14 -7.08 -6.69 -3.92
C SER A 14 -7.33 -7.22 -5.34
N PRO A 15 -7.31 -8.55 -5.55
CA PRO A 15 -7.67 -9.15 -6.84
C PRO A 15 -9.10 -8.84 -7.31
N THR A 16 -10.00 -8.47 -6.39
CA THR A 16 -11.38 -8.06 -6.70
C THR A 16 -11.50 -6.57 -7.02
N GLY A 17 -10.41 -5.80 -6.95
CA GLY A 17 -10.36 -4.37 -7.26
C GLY A 17 -10.65 -3.45 -6.08
N GLU A 18 -10.72 -3.96 -4.85
CA GLU A 18 -10.90 -3.14 -3.64
C GLU A 18 -9.56 -2.55 -3.19
N GLN A 19 -9.52 -1.26 -2.83
CA GLN A 19 -8.33 -0.66 -2.25
C GLN A 19 -8.16 -1.14 -0.80
N VAL A 20 -7.04 -1.79 -0.49
CA VAL A 20 -6.76 -2.37 0.83
C VAL A 20 -5.68 -1.63 1.60
N ALA A 21 -4.86 -0.81 0.94
CA ALA A 21 -3.89 0.06 1.60
C ALA A 21 -3.54 1.30 0.75
N GLN A 22 -3.06 2.34 1.43
CA GLN A 22 -2.47 3.54 0.84
C GLN A 22 -1.18 3.88 1.59
N GLN A 23 -0.14 4.23 0.84
CA GLN A 23 1.14 4.66 1.41
C GLN A 23 1.57 5.99 0.78
N ALA A 24 1.79 6.98 1.64
CA ALA A 24 2.46 8.21 1.29
C ALA A 24 3.99 8.03 1.31
N GLY A 25 4.69 8.67 0.38
CA GLY A 25 6.15 8.61 0.28
C GLY A 25 6.67 7.39 -0.47
N GLU A 26 7.99 7.26 -0.48
CA GLU A 26 8.69 6.20 -1.23
C GLU A 26 8.27 4.80 -0.73
N VAL A 27 8.01 3.90 -1.68
CA VAL A 27 7.82 2.48 -1.39
C VAL A 27 9.16 1.79 -1.42
N THR A 28 9.54 1.16 -0.31
CA THR A 28 10.80 0.44 -0.19
C THR A 28 10.56 -1.06 -0.15
N ARG A 29 11.56 -1.85 -0.56
CA ARG A 29 11.50 -3.32 -0.39
C ARG A 29 11.18 -3.70 1.06
N ALA A 30 11.84 -3.05 2.02
CA ALA A 30 11.66 -3.34 3.44
C ALA A 30 10.21 -3.08 3.90
N SER A 31 9.57 -1.99 3.44
CA SER A 31 8.17 -1.70 3.78
C SER A 31 7.22 -2.74 3.21
N ILE A 32 7.46 -3.19 1.97
CA ILE A 32 6.65 -4.25 1.34
C ILE A 32 6.82 -5.60 2.06
N GLU A 33 8.06 -6.01 2.35
CA GLU A 33 8.32 -7.26 3.06
C GLU A 33 7.71 -7.26 4.46
N SER A 34 7.74 -6.12 5.15
CA SER A 34 7.05 -5.95 6.44
C SER A 34 5.54 -6.12 6.29
N TYR A 35 4.92 -5.45 5.31
CA TYR A 35 3.48 -5.57 5.05
C TYR A 35 3.07 -7.01 4.72
N ILE A 36 3.82 -7.71 3.85
CA ILE A 36 3.54 -9.11 3.50
C ILE A 36 3.54 -10.02 4.74
N LYS A 37 4.44 -9.79 5.70
CA LYS A 37 4.44 -10.57 6.94
C LYS A 37 3.18 -10.34 7.77
N THR A 38 2.62 -9.14 7.77
CA THR A 38 1.37 -8.84 8.51
C THR A 38 0.17 -9.57 7.94
N ILE A 39 0.12 -9.79 6.62
CA ILE A 39 -1.00 -10.49 5.96
C ILE A 39 -0.87 -12.03 5.98
N GLN A 40 0.32 -12.58 6.19
CA GLN A 40 0.52 -14.04 6.27
C GLN A 40 0.30 -14.63 7.67
N VAL A 41 0.18 -13.77 8.69
CA VAL A 41 -0.04 -14.16 10.09
C VAL A 41 -1.51 -13.95 10.52
N GLN A 42 -2.39 -13.61 9.57
CA GLN A 42 -3.84 -13.64 9.70
C GLN A 42 -4.40 -14.85 8.96
#